data_AF-A0A6I8STU9-F1
#
_entry.id   AF-A0A6I8STU9-F1
#
_cell.length_a   1.000
_cell.length_b   1.000
_cell.length_c   1.000
_cell.angle_alpha   90.00
_cell.angle_beta   90.00
_cell.angle_gamma   90.00
#
_symmetry.space_group_name_H-M   'P 1'
#
loop_
_entity.id
_entity.type
_entity.pdbx_description
1 polymer ?
#
loop_
_entity_poly.entity_id
_entity_poly.type
_entity_poly.pdbx_seq_one_letter_code
_entity_poly.pdbx_strand_id
1 'polypeptide(L)'
;MGKTKELSKDVRDKIVDLHKAGMGYKTISKKLGEKVTTVGAIVRKWKEHKMTINRPRSGAPRKISPCGVSMILRKVKKHPRTTREELVNDLKLAGTTVTKKTIGNTLHRNGLKSCRARKVPLLKKAHVQARLKFANEHLNDSVSDWEKVKKHPRTTREELVNDLKLAGTTVTKKTIGNTLQPQWIKILQGSQGPPAQEGTCAGPSEVCQ
;
A
#
# COMPACT_ATOMS: atom_id res chain seq x y z
N MET A 1 36.24 17.86 15.50
CA MET A 1 36.60 17.86 14.06
C MET A 1 35.58 17.02 13.29
N GLY A 2 34.69 17.65 12.52
CA GLY A 2 33.74 16.93 11.64
C GLY A 2 34.46 16.32 10.44
N LYS A 3 34.00 15.15 9.97
CA LYS A 3 34.57 14.53 8.76
C LYS A 3 34.20 15.36 7.53
N THR A 4 35.19 15.67 6.69
CA THR A 4 35.00 16.38 5.43
C THR A 4 34.28 15.50 4.40
N LYS A 5 33.73 16.14 3.37
CA LYS A 5 33.06 15.48 2.24
C LYS A 5 33.95 14.37 1.66
N GLU A 6 33.33 13.23 1.35
CA GLU A 6 34.03 12.09 0.76
C GLU A 6 34.47 12.39 -0.68
N LEU A 7 35.63 11.85 -1.09
CA LEU A 7 36.09 11.91 -2.48
C LEU A 7 35.14 11.17 -3.41
N SER A 8 34.96 11.70 -4.62
CA SER A 8 34.16 11.08 -5.68
C SER A 8 34.76 9.74 -6.11
N LYS A 9 33.93 8.86 -6.66
CA LYS A 9 34.36 7.54 -7.12
C LYS A 9 35.47 7.64 -8.17
N ASP A 10 35.32 8.54 -9.13
CA ASP A 10 36.25 8.71 -10.25
C ASP A 10 37.66 9.09 -9.79
N VAL A 11 37.77 9.98 -8.79
CA VAL A 11 39.07 10.36 -8.21
C VAL A 11 39.74 9.17 -7.55
N ARG A 12 38.97 8.34 -6.84
CA ARG A 12 39.51 7.15 -6.18
C ARG A 12 39.93 6.07 -7.19
N ASP A 13 39.17 5.89 -8.28
CA ASP A 13 39.51 4.93 -9.33
C ASP A 13 40.81 5.36 -10.03
N LYS A 14 40.96 6.66 -10.33
CA LYS A 14 42.22 7.24 -10.82
C LYS A 14 43.38 6.97 -9.86
N ILE A 15 43.21 7.13 -8.55
CA ILE A 15 44.26 6.80 -7.56
C ILE A 15 44.71 5.35 -7.68
N VAL A 16 43.75 4.42 -7.82
CA VAL A 16 44.04 2.99 -7.96
C VAL A 16 44.78 2.70 -9.26
N ASP A 17 44.37 3.31 -10.38
CA ASP A 17 45.01 3.07 -11.68
C ASP A 17 46.42 3.65 -11.75
N LEU A 18 46.64 4.84 -11.19
CA LEU A 18 47.98 5.43 -11.07
C LEU A 18 48.90 4.59 -10.17
N HIS A 19 48.36 3.94 -9.13
CA HIS A 19 49.10 3.01 -8.30
C HIS A 19 49.41 1.69 -9.03
N LYS A 20 48.49 1.16 -9.84
CA LYS A 20 48.76 -0.01 -10.71
C LYS A 20 49.86 0.27 -11.74
N ALA A 21 49.94 1.52 -12.22
CA ALA A 21 51.02 1.99 -13.09
C ALA A 21 52.37 2.17 -12.36
N GLY A 22 52.47 1.81 -11.07
CA GLY A 22 53.72 1.83 -10.31
C GLY A 22 54.11 3.21 -9.74
N MET A 23 53.24 4.22 -9.80
CA MET A 23 53.57 5.53 -9.23
C MET A 23 53.53 5.54 -7.71
N GLY A 24 54.50 6.22 -7.09
CA GLY A 24 54.58 6.39 -5.63
C GLY A 24 53.48 7.31 -5.06
N TYR A 25 53.14 7.11 -3.79
CA TYR A 25 52.03 7.83 -3.13
C TYR A 25 52.17 9.36 -3.14
N LYS A 26 53.39 9.89 -2.96
CA LYS A 26 53.66 11.34 -2.99
C LYS A 26 53.41 11.93 -4.39
N THR A 27 53.74 11.19 -5.44
CA THR A 27 53.54 11.61 -6.84
C THR A 27 52.06 11.62 -7.19
N ILE A 28 51.31 10.60 -6.78
CA ILE A 28 49.86 10.51 -6.98
C ILE A 28 49.14 11.65 -6.24
N SER A 29 49.55 11.90 -4.99
CA SER A 29 49.04 12.99 -4.17
C SER A 29 49.21 14.35 -4.86
N LYS A 30 50.41 14.66 -5.36
CA LYS A 30 50.66 15.92 -6.10
C LYS A 30 49.85 16.02 -7.39
N LYS A 31 49.73 14.93 -8.17
CA LYS A 31 48.99 14.92 -9.43
C LYS A 31 47.48 15.18 -9.26
N LEU A 32 46.90 14.66 -8.18
CA LEU A 32 45.46 14.74 -7.94
C LEU A 32 45.07 15.83 -6.91
N GLY A 33 46.04 16.49 -6.28
CA GLY A 33 45.80 17.48 -5.22
C GLY A 33 45.29 16.87 -3.91
N GLU A 34 45.39 15.56 -3.75
CA GLU A 34 44.84 14.83 -2.59
C GLU A 34 45.90 14.60 -1.53
N LYS A 35 45.49 14.53 -0.25
CA LYS A 35 46.42 14.25 0.86
C LYS A 35 47.04 12.85 0.71
N VAL A 36 48.34 12.74 0.96
CA VAL A 36 49.09 11.47 0.90
C VAL A 36 48.47 10.37 1.79
N THR A 37 47.95 10.74 2.96
CA THR A 37 47.25 9.84 3.88
C THR A 37 45.97 9.26 3.27
N THR A 38 45.22 10.06 2.53
CA THR A 38 44.01 9.63 1.81
C THR A 38 44.35 8.66 0.68
N VAL A 39 45.38 8.98 -0.12
CA VAL A 39 45.89 8.10 -1.18
C VAL A 39 46.29 6.74 -0.60
N GLY A 40 47.08 6.74 0.49
CA GLY A 40 47.48 5.52 1.17
C GLY A 40 46.30 4.71 1.73
N ALA A 41 45.31 5.38 2.32
CA ALA A 41 44.11 4.71 2.84
C ALA A 41 43.28 4.05 1.72
N ILE A 42 43.14 4.70 0.56
CA ILE A 42 42.44 4.16 -0.60
C ILE A 42 43.18 2.94 -1.15
N VAL A 43 44.50 3.05 -1.34
CA VAL A 43 45.30 1.93 -1.86
C VAL A 43 45.27 0.74 -0.91
N ARG A 44 45.39 0.96 0.41
CA ARG A 44 45.29 -0.12 1.41
C ARG A 44 43.94 -0.83 1.34
N LYS A 45 42.86 -0.05 1.28
CA LYS A 45 41.50 -0.57 1.14
C LYS A 45 41.31 -1.36 -0.15
N TRP A 46 41.85 -0.88 -1.25
CA TRP A 46 41.81 -1.58 -2.54
C TRP A 46 42.62 -2.88 -2.50
N LYS A 47 43.79 -2.90 -1.84
CA LYS A 47 44.58 -4.13 -1.68
C LYS A 47 43.80 -5.21 -0.90
N GLU A 48 43.10 -4.82 0.15
CA GLU A 48 42.36 -5.72 1.05
C GLU A 48 41.01 -6.19 0.47
N HIS A 49 40.23 -5.29 -0.13
CA HIS A 49 38.86 -5.58 -0.55
C HIS A 49 38.62 -5.52 -2.05
N LYS A 50 39.61 -5.11 -2.85
CA LYS A 50 39.51 -4.92 -4.33
C LYS A 50 38.40 -3.96 -4.78
N MET A 51 37.83 -3.17 -3.87
CA MET A 51 36.78 -2.20 -4.15
C MET A 51 37.25 -0.78 -3.86
N THR A 52 36.89 0.14 -4.75
CA THR A 52 37.18 1.58 -4.60
C THR A 52 36.05 2.34 -3.89
N ILE A 53 34.82 1.84 -4.01
CA ILE A 53 33.64 2.45 -3.39
C ILE A 53 33.65 2.28 -1.87
N ASN A 54 33.11 3.26 -1.14
CA ASN A 54 32.85 3.07 0.27
C ASN A 54 31.69 2.10 0.47
N ARG A 55 31.91 1.06 1.28
CA ARG A 55 30.84 0.19 1.72
C ARG A 55 29.82 1.03 2.50
N PRO A 56 28.51 0.82 2.27
CA PRO A 56 27.51 1.42 3.14
C PRO A 56 27.82 1.02 4.59
N ARG A 57 27.62 1.96 5.51
CA ARG A 57 27.78 1.66 6.94
C ARG A 57 26.73 0.63 7.33
N SER A 58 27.08 -0.28 8.22
CA SER A 58 26.18 -1.32 8.73
C SER A 58 24.90 -0.75 9.37
N GLY A 59 24.93 0.52 9.78
CA GLY A 59 23.82 1.19 10.46
C GLY A 59 23.69 0.72 11.91
N ALA A 60 22.69 1.27 12.60
CA ALA A 60 22.38 0.85 13.96
C ALA A 60 21.68 -0.52 13.97
N PRO A 61 21.98 -1.40 14.94
CA PRO A 61 21.26 -2.65 15.10
C PRO A 61 19.77 -2.39 15.37
N ARG A 62 18.93 -3.32 14.94
CA ARG A 62 17.47 -3.20 15.10
C ARG A 62 17.05 -3.69 16.48
N LYS A 63 16.02 -3.05 17.04
CA LYS A 63 15.46 -3.45 18.35
C LYS A 63 14.81 -4.84 18.35
N ILE A 64 14.20 -5.25 17.23
CA ILE A 64 13.54 -6.56 17.12
C ILE A 64 14.54 -7.55 16.54
N SER A 65 14.72 -8.68 17.22
CA SER A 65 15.57 -9.78 16.75
C SER A 65 14.98 -10.47 15.51
N PRO A 66 15.79 -11.16 14.69
CA PRO A 66 15.29 -11.93 13.55
C PRO A 66 14.19 -12.94 13.94
N CYS A 67 14.33 -13.59 15.11
CA CYS A 67 13.33 -14.50 15.65
C CYS A 67 12.00 -13.77 15.98
N GLY A 68 12.07 -12.61 16.61
CA GLY A 68 10.89 -11.78 16.89
C GLY A 68 10.18 -11.32 15.61
N VAL A 69 10.93 -10.99 14.55
CA VAL A 69 10.35 -10.69 13.23
C VAL A 69 9.61 -11.90 12.68
N SER A 70 10.22 -13.08 12.67
CA SER A 70 9.60 -14.32 12.19
C SER A 70 8.31 -14.67 12.95
N MET A 71 8.29 -14.48 14.27
CA MET A 71 7.10 -14.68 15.10
C MET A 71 5.95 -13.75 14.68
N ILE A 72 6.25 -12.46 14.50
CA ILE A 72 5.27 -11.47 14.04
C ILE A 72 4.70 -11.85 12.67
N LEU A 73 5.57 -12.16 11.71
CA LEU A 73 5.15 -12.51 10.35
C LEU A 73 4.29 -13.77 10.34
N ARG A 74 4.64 -14.78 11.13
CA ARG A 74 3.84 -16.00 11.28
C ARG A 74 2.45 -15.69 11.85
N LYS A 75 2.37 -14.85 12.89
CA LYS A 75 1.08 -14.49 13.51
C LYS A 75 0.19 -13.71 12.54
N VAL A 76 0.73 -12.69 11.86
CA VAL A 76 -0.03 -11.89 10.89
C VAL A 76 -0.47 -12.71 9.68
N LYS A 77 0.34 -13.67 9.21
CA LYS A 77 -0.04 -14.57 8.11
C LYS A 77 -1.19 -15.50 8.50
N LYS A 78 -1.18 -16.00 9.75
CA LYS A 78 -2.25 -16.86 10.28
C LYS A 78 -3.53 -16.06 10.56
N HIS A 79 -3.39 -14.85 11.10
CA HIS A 79 -4.48 -13.99 11.53
C HIS A 79 -4.27 -12.57 10.96
N PRO A 80 -4.71 -12.28 9.73
CA PRO A 80 -4.45 -11.00 9.07
C PRO A 80 -5.17 -9.80 9.70
N ARG A 81 -6.06 -10.05 10.67
CA ARG A 81 -6.77 -9.01 11.44
C ARG A 81 -6.09 -8.66 12.77
N THR A 82 -4.96 -9.30 13.09
CA THR A 82 -4.19 -9.01 14.30
C THR A 82 -3.80 -7.53 14.35
N THR A 83 -4.07 -6.90 15.49
CA THR A 83 -3.77 -5.49 15.72
C THR A 83 -2.29 -5.27 16.01
N ARG A 84 -1.80 -4.04 15.86
CA ARG A 84 -0.39 -3.71 16.18
C ARG A 84 -0.16 -3.78 17.68
N GLU A 85 -1.19 -3.48 18.46
CA GLU A 85 -1.26 -3.56 19.92
C GLU A 85 -1.02 -4.99 20.40
N GLU A 86 -1.71 -5.96 19.83
CA GLU A 86 -1.49 -7.39 20.13
C GLU A 86 -0.04 -7.80 19.88
N LEU A 87 0.55 -7.38 18.76
CA LEU A 87 1.95 -7.70 18.43
C LEU A 87 2.96 -7.06 19.39
N VAL A 88 2.66 -5.85 19.89
CA VAL A 88 3.48 -5.21 20.92
C VAL A 88 3.40 -6.01 22.21
N ASN A 89 2.21 -6.46 22.61
CA ASN A 89 2.03 -7.27 23.80
C ASN A 89 2.76 -8.62 23.70
N ASP A 90 2.67 -9.31 22.56
CA ASP A 90 3.39 -10.57 22.34
C ASP A 90 4.91 -10.39 22.47
N LEU A 91 5.45 -9.32 21.91
CA LEU A 91 6.88 -9.03 22.03
C LEU A 91 7.27 -8.63 23.44
N LYS A 92 6.40 -7.91 24.15
CA LYS A 92 6.61 -7.57 25.56
C LYS A 92 6.67 -8.83 26.43
N LEU A 93 5.80 -9.82 26.16
CA LEU A 93 5.85 -11.14 26.81
C LEU A 93 7.16 -11.88 26.49
N ALA A 94 7.69 -11.73 25.28
CA ALA A 94 9.00 -12.24 24.90
C ALA A 94 10.18 -11.38 25.40
N GLY A 95 9.95 -10.43 26.33
CA GLY A 95 10.98 -9.59 26.93
C GLY A 95 11.47 -8.41 26.06
N THR A 96 10.81 -8.15 24.92
CA THR A 96 11.20 -7.08 23.99
C THR A 96 10.19 -5.92 24.01
N THR A 97 10.57 -4.81 24.62
CA THR A 97 9.72 -3.61 24.67
C THR A 97 9.85 -2.76 23.40
N VAL A 98 8.77 -2.65 22.63
CA VAL A 98 8.73 -1.89 21.36
C VAL A 98 7.49 -1.01 21.24
N THR A 99 7.59 0.00 20.39
CA THR A 99 6.46 0.88 20.05
C THR A 99 5.68 0.37 18.85
N LYS A 100 4.40 0.74 18.75
CA LYS A 100 3.53 0.41 17.59
C LYS A 100 4.14 0.82 16.26
N LYS A 101 4.85 1.96 16.21
CA LYS A 101 5.53 2.45 14.99
C LYS A 101 6.69 1.54 14.57
N THR A 102 7.42 0.98 15.53
CA THR A 102 8.51 0.01 15.25
C THR A 102 7.96 -1.26 14.60
N ILE A 103 6.80 -1.74 15.08
CA ILE A 103 6.08 -2.87 14.48
C ILE A 103 5.62 -2.53 13.06
N GLY A 104 4.98 -1.38 12.87
CA GLY A 104 4.55 -0.92 11.53
C GLY A 104 5.70 -0.86 10.53
N ASN A 105 6.83 -0.27 10.92
CA ASN A 105 8.04 -0.22 10.09
C ASN A 105 8.57 -1.62 9.75
N THR A 106 8.48 -2.55 10.69
CA THR A 106 8.92 -3.94 10.50
C THR A 106 8.02 -4.65 9.51
N LEU A 107 6.69 -4.51 9.62
CA LEU A 107 5.73 -5.08 8.68
C LEU A 107 5.93 -4.55 7.26
N HIS A 108 6.08 -3.23 7.11
CA HIS A 108 6.26 -2.59 5.80
C HIS A 108 7.55 -3.04 5.11
N ARG A 109 8.66 -3.18 5.85
CA ARG A 109 9.93 -3.71 5.31
C ARG A 109 9.82 -5.15 4.82
N ASN A 110 8.88 -5.91 5.36
CA ASN A 110 8.58 -7.29 4.95
C ASN A 110 7.41 -7.35 3.95
N GLY A 111 7.02 -6.22 3.34
CA GLY A 111 6.00 -6.16 2.30
C GLY A 111 4.55 -6.27 2.79
N LEU A 112 4.32 -6.29 4.10
CA LEU A 112 2.97 -6.35 4.67
C LEU A 112 2.40 -4.94 4.87
N LYS A 113 1.24 -4.69 4.29
CA LYS A 113 0.48 -3.44 4.44
C LYS A 113 -0.93 -3.72 4.92
N SER A 114 -1.48 -2.81 5.72
CA SER A 114 -2.89 -2.87 6.10
C SER A 114 -3.77 -2.65 4.88
N CYS A 115 -4.73 -3.54 4.65
CA CYS A 115 -5.71 -3.43 3.57
C CYS A 115 -7.11 -3.61 4.13
N ARG A 116 -8.09 -2.94 3.50
CA ARG A 116 -9.51 -3.18 3.79
C ARG A 116 -9.98 -4.41 3.00
N ALA A 117 -10.63 -5.36 3.67
CA ALA A 117 -11.23 -6.50 3.00
C ALA A 117 -12.34 -6.03 2.03
N ARG A 118 -12.39 -6.62 0.83
CA ARG A 118 -13.47 -6.33 -0.14
C ARG A 118 -14.78 -6.90 0.40
N LYS A 119 -15.87 -6.13 0.25
CA LYS A 119 -17.22 -6.62 0.52
C LYS A 119 -17.60 -7.57 -0.61
N VAL A 120 -17.85 -8.83 -0.29
CA VAL A 120 -18.27 -9.85 -1.26
C VAL A 120 -19.55 -10.52 -0.76
N PRO A 121 -20.48 -10.90 -1.67
CA PRO A 121 -21.67 -11.65 -1.26
C PRO A 121 -21.25 -13.00 -0.67
N LEU A 122 -21.99 -13.46 0.34
CA LEU A 122 -21.74 -14.77 0.93
C LEU A 122 -22.16 -15.87 -0.05
N LEU A 123 -21.22 -16.71 -0.46
CA LEU A 123 -21.49 -17.85 -1.35
C LEU A 123 -21.63 -19.13 -0.54
N LYS A 124 -22.76 -19.82 -0.74
CA LYS A 124 -22.93 -21.21 -0.27
C LYS A 124 -22.12 -22.15 -1.17
N LYS A 125 -21.79 -23.34 -0.66
CA LYS A 125 -21.02 -24.36 -1.42
C LYS A 125 -21.64 -24.69 -2.78
N ALA A 126 -22.97 -24.82 -2.84
CA ALA A 126 -23.71 -25.05 -4.09
C ALA A 126 -23.48 -23.93 -5.13
N HIS A 127 -23.46 -22.66 -4.70
CA HIS A 127 -23.22 -21.52 -5.61
C HIS A 127 -21.79 -21.55 -6.16
N VAL A 128 -20.80 -21.92 -5.33
CA VAL A 128 -19.41 -22.03 -5.76
C VAL A 128 -19.27 -23.13 -6.81
N GLN A 129 -19.88 -24.30 -6.57
CA GLN A 129 -19.88 -25.42 -7.52
C GLN A 129 -20.54 -25.07 -8.85
N ALA A 130 -21.73 -24.47 -8.82
CA ALA A 130 -22.45 -24.06 -10.03
C ALA A 130 -21.64 -23.03 -10.85
N ARG A 131 -21.03 -22.04 -10.17
CA ARG A 131 -20.18 -21.03 -10.82
C ARG A 131 -18.92 -21.65 -11.42
N LEU A 132 -18.29 -22.60 -10.72
CA LEU A 132 -17.10 -23.29 -11.22
C LEU A 132 -17.43 -24.18 -12.43
N LYS A 133 -18.54 -24.94 -12.37
CA LYS A 133 -19.04 -25.74 -13.48
C LYS A 133 -19.28 -24.87 -14.72
N PHE A 134 -20.02 -23.77 -14.55
CA PHE A 134 -20.27 -22.81 -15.62
C PHE A 134 -18.96 -22.25 -16.21
N ALA A 135 -18.03 -21.79 -15.37
CA ALA A 135 -16.76 -21.25 -15.83
C ALA A 135 -15.91 -22.26 -16.60
N ASN A 136 -15.94 -23.54 -16.21
CA ASN A 136 -15.21 -24.61 -16.90
C ASN A 136 -15.88 -24.98 -18.24
N GLU A 137 -17.21 -25.08 -18.27
CA GLU A 137 -17.97 -25.38 -19.50
C GLU A 137 -17.76 -24.29 -20.56
N HIS A 138 -17.64 -23.03 -20.13
CA HIS A 138 -17.55 -21.86 -21.02
C HIS A 138 -16.11 -21.32 -21.15
N LEU A 139 -15.09 -22.11 -20.78
CA LEU A 139 -13.68 -21.67 -20.79
C LEU A 139 -13.16 -21.42 -22.21
N ASN A 140 -13.62 -22.22 -23.17
CA ASN A 140 -13.19 -22.22 -24.57
C ASN A 140 -14.25 -21.65 -25.53
N ASP A 141 -15.29 -21.03 -24.99
CA ASP A 141 -16.39 -20.51 -25.80
C ASP A 141 -15.91 -19.41 -26.74
N SER A 142 -16.37 -19.47 -27.99
CA SER A 142 -16.03 -18.47 -29.00
C SER A 142 -16.75 -17.15 -28.74
N VAL A 143 -16.25 -16.05 -29.31
CA VAL A 143 -16.91 -14.73 -29.20
C VAL A 143 -18.37 -14.79 -29.69
N SER A 144 -18.65 -15.59 -30.72
CA SER A 144 -20.01 -15.80 -31.24
C SER A 144 -20.94 -16.52 -30.25
N ASP A 145 -20.40 -17.40 -29.41
CA ASP A 145 -21.19 -18.09 -28.38
C ASP A 145 -21.57 -17.12 -27.25
N TRP A 146 -20.68 -16.19 -26.90
CA TRP A 146 -20.96 -15.10 -25.95
C TRP A 146 -21.93 -14.05 -26.50
N GLU A 147 -21.97 -13.82 -27.82
CA GLU A 147 -22.95 -12.92 -28.46
C GLU A 147 -24.40 -13.45 -28.35
N LYS A 148 -24.57 -14.77 -28.32
CA LYS A 148 -25.89 -15.40 -28.10
C LYS A 148 -26.37 -15.24 -26.65
N VAL A 149 -25.45 -15.10 -25.69
CA VAL A 149 -25.77 -14.81 -24.28
C VAL A 149 -26.20 -13.35 -24.16
N LYS A 150 -27.45 -13.06 -24.56
CA LYS A 150 -28.07 -11.74 -24.36
C LYS A 150 -28.02 -11.40 -22.87
N LYS A 151 -27.23 -10.39 -22.52
CA LYS A 151 -27.35 -9.70 -21.24
C LYS A 151 -28.69 -8.97 -21.26
N HIS A 152 -29.74 -9.53 -20.65
CA HIS A 152 -30.80 -8.67 -20.15
C HIS A 152 -30.18 -7.85 -19.00
N PRO A 153 -29.93 -6.53 -19.16
CA PRO A 153 -29.81 -5.70 -17.97
C PRO A 153 -31.14 -5.88 -17.23
N ARG A 154 -31.07 -6.07 -15.91
CA ARG A 154 -32.21 -6.16 -15.00
C ARG A 154 -33.37 -5.33 -15.54
N THR A 155 -34.52 -5.97 -15.75
CA THR A 155 -35.76 -5.36 -16.23
C THR A 155 -35.87 -3.98 -15.62
N THR A 156 -35.64 -2.95 -16.44
CA THR A 156 -35.64 -1.59 -15.94
C THR A 156 -37.03 -1.31 -15.38
N ARG A 157 -37.14 -0.38 -14.42
CA ARG A 157 -38.45 0.07 -13.90
C ARG A 157 -39.40 0.50 -15.04
N GLU A 158 -38.85 0.84 -16.20
CA GLU A 158 -39.57 1.25 -17.40
C GLU A 158 -40.13 0.05 -18.17
N GLU A 159 -39.36 -1.03 -18.29
CA GLU A 159 -39.81 -2.30 -18.88
C GLU A 159 -40.93 -2.93 -18.05
N LEU A 160 -40.81 -2.94 -16.70
CA LEU A 160 -41.90 -3.41 -15.82
C LEU A 160 -43.19 -2.60 -15.96
N VAL A 161 -43.08 -1.28 -16.17
CA VAL A 161 -44.25 -0.42 -16.43
C VAL A 161 -44.87 -0.73 -17.78
N ASN A 162 -44.06 -1.07 -18.79
CA ASN A 162 -44.56 -1.40 -20.13
C ASN A 162 -45.23 -2.77 -20.17
N ASP A 163 -44.70 -3.77 -19.47
CA ASP A 163 -45.33 -5.09 -19.34
C ASP A 163 -46.68 -5.02 -18.62
N LEU A 164 -46.77 -4.20 -17.56
CA LEU A 164 -48.02 -3.95 -16.84
C LEU A 164 -49.06 -3.21 -17.70
N LYS A 165 -48.63 -2.32 -18.58
CA LYS A 165 -49.51 -1.66 -19.56
C LYS A 165 -50.00 -2.65 -20.63
N LEU A 166 -49.16 -3.57 -21.09
CA LEU A 166 -49.54 -4.64 -22.02
C LEU A 166 -50.55 -5.60 -21.40
N ALA A 167 -50.47 -5.84 -20.08
CA ALA A 167 -51.47 -6.59 -19.31
C ALA A 167 -52.77 -5.79 -19.02
N GLY A 168 -52.96 -4.62 -19.64
CA GLY A 168 -54.17 -3.81 -19.53
C GLY A 168 -54.26 -2.96 -18.24
N THR A 169 -53.19 -2.90 -17.44
CA THR A 169 -53.19 -2.11 -16.20
C THR A 169 -52.56 -0.73 -16.44
N THR A 170 -53.29 0.35 -16.13
CA THR A 170 -52.79 1.72 -16.26
C THR A 170 -52.01 2.14 -15.01
N VAL A 171 -50.81 1.59 -14.82
CA VAL A 171 -49.93 1.94 -13.69
C VAL A 171 -48.82 2.88 -14.17
N THR A 172 -48.67 4.04 -13.53
CA THR A 172 -47.62 5.01 -13.89
C THR A 172 -46.30 4.72 -13.16
N LYS A 173 -45.15 5.19 -13.71
CA LYS A 173 -43.84 5.08 -13.06
C LYS A 173 -43.88 5.59 -11.61
N LYS A 174 -44.60 6.69 -11.34
CA LYS A 174 -44.79 7.29 -10.01
C LYS A 174 -45.54 6.36 -9.06
N THR A 175 -46.59 5.69 -9.55
CA THR A 175 -47.40 4.72 -8.80
C THR A 175 -46.55 3.53 -8.32
N ILE A 176 -45.75 2.90 -9.20
CA ILE A 176 -44.89 1.75 -8.82
C ILE A 176 -43.83 2.11 -7.77
N GLY A 177 -43.31 3.33 -7.81
CA GLY A 177 -42.32 3.81 -6.84
C GLY A 177 -42.87 3.93 -5.42
N ASN A 178 -44.15 4.31 -5.32
CA ASN A 178 -44.81 4.51 -4.05
C ASN A 178 -45.26 3.17 -3.43
N THR A 179 -45.64 2.18 -4.25
CA THR A 179 -46.06 0.84 -3.77
C THR A 179 -44.91 -0.07 -3.34
N LEU A 180 -43.69 0.12 -3.89
CA LEU A 180 -42.48 -0.60 -3.47
C LEU A 180 -41.75 0.07 -2.28
N GLN A 181 -42.25 1.21 -1.79
CA GLN A 181 -41.71 1.96 -0.65
C GLN A 181 -42.35 1.76 0.75
N PRO A 182 -43.02 0.65 1.14
CA PRO A 182 -43.35 0.47 2.56
C PRO A 182 -42.18 -0.07 3.42
N GLN A 183 -41.16 -0.71 2.81
CA GLN A 183 -40.18 -1.50 3.58
C GLN A 183 -38.80 -0.79 3.75
N TRP A 184 -38.43 0.14 2.86
CA TRP A 184 -37.07 0.70 2.82
C TRP A 184 -36.89 2.04 3.53
N ILE A 185 -37.98 2.80 3.79
CA ILE A 185 -37.88 4.13 4.43
C ILE A 185 -37.53 4.04 5.93
N LYS A 186 -37.83 2.92 6.61
CA LYS A 186 -37.46 2.74 8.04
C LYS A 186 -35.95 2.59 8.30
N ILE A 187 -35.11 2.41 7.27
CA ILE A 187 -33.66 2.29 7.42
C ILE A 187 -32.95 3.65 7.26
N LEU A 188 -33.62 4.68 6.72
CA LEU A 188 -33.00 5.98 6.41
C LEU A 188 -33.29 7.10 7.42
N GLN A 189 -34.21 6.91 8.38
CA GLN A 189 -34.53 7.92 9.41
C GLN A 189 -33.80 7.71 10.75
N GLY A 190 -32.78 6.86 10.80
CA GLY A 190 -31.93 6.65 11.99
C GLY A 190 -30.62 7.45 12.02
N SER A 191 -30.42 8.43 11.11
CA SER A 191 -29.15 9.16 11.05
C SER A 191 -29.34 10.61 10.60
N GLN A 192 -29.94 11.45 11.46
CA GLN A 192 -29.61 12.87 11.56
C GLN A 192 -29.76 13.30 13.02
N GLY A 193 -28.64 13.50 13.72
CA GLY A 193 -28.59 14.33 14.93
C GLY A 193 -28.62 15.81 14.53
N PRO A 194 -29.05 16.71 15.43
CA PRO A 194 -29.52 18.04 15.07
C PRO A 194 -28.39 19.01 14.66
N PRO A 195 -28.66 19.97 13.75
CA PRO A 195 -27.75 21.08 13.47
C PRO A 195 -27.82 22.16 14.57
N ALA A 196 -26.65 22.70 14.91
CA ALA A 196 -26.50 23.84 15.82
C ALA A 196 -27.07 25.13 15.21
N GLN A 197 -27.65 25.97 16.07
CA GLN A 197 -28.37 27.19 15.76
C GLN A 197 -27.42 28.32 15.33
N GLU A 198 -27.75 29.01 14.23
CA GLU A 198 -27.17 30.31 13.87
C GLU A 198 -27.97 31.43 14.55
N GLY A 199 -27.29 32.23 15.36
CA GLY A 199 -27.80 33.49 15.89
C GLY A 199 -27.45 34.64 14.96
N THR A 200 -28.45 35.44 14.59
CA THR A 200 -28.33 36.73 13.92
C THR A 200 -27.74 37.81 14.83
N CYS A 201 -26.93 38.72 14.28
CA CYS A 201 -27.21 40.18 14.22
C CYS A 201 -26.04 41.01 13.64
N ALA A 202 -26.41 41.94 12.75
CA ALA A 202 -25.81 43.26 12.41
C ALA A 202 -24.30 43.34 12.07
N GLY A 203 -23.80 44.05 11.07
CA GLY A 203 -24.27 45.08 10.14
C GLY A 203 -23.06 45.49 9.26
N PRO A 204 -23.21 46.42 8.30
CA PRO A 204 -22.35 46.50 7.11
C PRO A 204 -21.31 47.63 7.16
N SER A 205 -20.16 47.47 6.49
CA SER A 205 -19.36 48.60 5.97
C SER A 205 -18.28 48.17 4.96
N GLU A 206 -18.32 48.80 3.79
CA GLU A 206 -17.22 49.34 2.96
C GLU A 206 -16.10 48.39 2.47
N VAL A 207 -15.99 48.15 1.16
CA VAL A 207 -15.34 49.00 0.13
C VAL A 207 -13.83 49.20 0.38
N CYS A 208 -13.00 48.58 -0.48
CA CYS A 208 -12.05 49.29 -1.34
C CYS A 208 -11.27 48.31 -2.24
N GLN A 209 -11.14 48.75 -3.50
CA GLN A 209 -10.08 48.56 -4.50
C GLN A 209 -9.03 47.47 -4.30
#